data_AF-A0A7J0D2P2-F1
#
_entry.id   AF-A0A7J0D2P2-F1
#
_cell.length_a   1.000
_cell.length_b   1.000
_cell.length_c   1.000
_cell.angle_alpha   90.00
_cell.angle_beta   90.00
_cell.angle_gamma   90.00
#
_symmetry.space_group_name_H-M   'P 1'
#
loop_
_entity.id
_entity.type
_entity.pdbx_description
1 polymer ?
#
loop_
_entity_poly.entity_id
_entity_poly.type
_entity_poly.pdbx_seq_one_letter_code
_entity_poly.pdbx_strand_id
1 'polypeptide(L)' 'MGGAGAGPWDSSGRQSWVDLDRVLRVHEDGMRREACALDRDRFDSVTGRLRERYGWS' A
#
# COMPACT_ATOMS: atom_id res chain seq x y z
N MET A 1 -1.21 1.94 -12.24
CA MET A 1 -0.10 1.85 -11.26
C MET A 1 -0.14 3.02 -10.30
N GLY A 2 -0.55 2.81 -9.04
CA GLY A 2 -0.40 3.79 -7.96
C GLY A 2 0.93 3.55 -7.29
N GLY A 3 1.87 4.46 -7.47
CA GLY A 3 3.21 4.28 -6.91
C GLY A 3 3.20 4.56 -5.41
N ALA A 4 3.78 3.64 -4.62
CA ALA A 4 4.22 3.99 -3.27
C ALA A 4 5.42 4.95 -3.34
N GLY A 5 6.24 4.86 -4.39
CA GLY A 5 7.48 5.64 -4.46
C GLY A 5 8.62 4.95 -3.70
N ALA A 6 9.74 5.64 -3.62
CA ALA A 6 10.77 5.31 -2.62
C ALA A 6 10.31 5.75 -1.23
N GLY A 7 10.64 4.95 -0.22
CA GLY A 7 10.30 5.25 1.16
C GLY A 7 10.81 4.21 2.14
N PRO A 8 10.62 4.47 3.45
CA PRO A 8 11.21 3.69 4.54
C PRO A 8 10.72 2.23 4.65
N TRP A 9 9.72 1.82 3.86
CA TRP A 9 9.31 0.42 3.68
C TRP A 9 10.29 -0.40 2.80
N ASP A 10 11.15 0.25 2.01
CA ASP A 10 12.27 -0.40 1.32
C ASP A 10 13.57 0.17 1.85
N SER A 11 14.29 -0.61 2.65
CA SER A 11 15.58 -0.23 3.22
C SER A 11 16.67 0.05 2.18
N SER A 12 16.50 -0.42 0.94
CA SER A 12 17.39 -0.10 -0.19
C SER A 12 16.98 1.19 -0.91
N GLY A 13 15.89 1.84 -0.51
CA GLY A 13 15.40 3.09 -1.09
C GLY A 13 14.92 2.98 -2.54
N ARG A 14 14.59 1.77 -3.03
CA ARG A 14 14.15 1.60 -4.42
C ARG A 14 12.74 2.13 -4.62
N GLN A 15 12.46 2.48 -5.88
CA GLN A 15 11.13 2.77 -6.33
C GLN A 15 10.22 1.55 -6.11
N SER A 16 9.17 1.73 -5.30
CA SER A 16 8.22 0.69 -4.94
C SER A 16 6.80 1.02 -5.42
N TRP A 17 5.97 -0.01 -5.55
CA TRP A 17 4.63 0.08 -6.11
C TRP A 17 3.63 -0.66 -5.21
N VAL A 18 2.39 -0.19 -5.17
CA VAL A 18 1.29 -0.92 -4.54
C VAL A 18 0.54 -1.69 -5.62
N ASP A 19 0.40 -3.00 -5.44
CA ASP A 19 -0.44 -3.85 -6.28
C ASP A 19 -1.89 -3.81 -5.76
N LEU A 20 -2.73 -3.04 -6.45
CA LEU A 20 -4.14 -2.89 -6.10
C LEU A 20 -5.00 -4.05 -6.60
N ASP A 21 -4.45 -4.95 -7.41
CA ASP A 21 -5.19 -6.08 -7.97
C ASP A 21 -5.24 -7.23 -6.97
N ARG A 22 -4.40 -7.15 -5.93
CA ARG A 22 -4.20 -8.18 -4.91
C ARG A 22 -4.50 -7.68 -3.51
N VAL A 23 -5.77 -7.41 -3.22
CA VAL A 23 -6.23 -7.14 -1.85
C VAL A 23 -6.46 -8.47 -1.11
N LEU A 24 -5.71 -8.69 -0.03
CA LEU A 24 -5.70 -9.95 0.72
C LEU A 24 -6.23 -9.74 2.15
N ARG A 25 -7.05 -10.68 2.61
CA ARG A 25 -7.36 -10.85 4.04
C ARG A 25 -6.33 -11.81 4.63
N VAL A 26 -5.57 -11.35 5.61
CA VAL A 26 -4.54 -12.15 6.28
C VAL A 26 -4.93 -12.45 7.72
N HIS A 27 -4.49 -13.61 8.24
CA HIS A 27 -4.60 -13.92 9.65
C HIS A 27 -3.53 -13.16 10.43
N GLU A 28 -3.86 -12.63 11.61
CA GLU A 28 -2.91 -11.82 12.40
C GLU A 28 -1.65 -12.60 12.79
N ASP A 29 -1.81 -13.83 13.25
CA ASP A 29 -0.68 -14.71 13.61
C ASP A 29 0.14 -15.20 12.40
N GLY A 30 -0.38 -15.04 11.18
CA GLY A 30 0.28 -15.42 9.94
C GLY A 30 1.14 -14.31 9.33
N MET A 31 1.15 -13.12 9.92
CA MET A 31 1.82 -11.95 9.36
C MET A 31 3.00 -11.50 10.22
N ARG A 32 4.18 -11.38 9.60
CA ARG A 32 5.32 -10.69 10.20
C ARG A 32 5.06 -9.18 10.19
N ARG A 33 5.13 -8.55 11.36
CA ARG A 33 4.89 -7.10 11.53
C ARG A 33 6.13 -6.29 11.19
N GLU A 34 6.25 -5.90 9.93
CA GLU A 34 7.13 -4.83 9.49
C GLU A 34 6.26 -3.71 8.92
N ALA A 35 6.08 -2.66 9.70
CA ALA A 35 5.26 -1.52 9.31
C ALA A 35 6.14 -0.28 9.16
N CYS A 36 5.82 0.52 8.16
CA CYS A 36 6.29 1.89 8.10
C CYS A 36 5.13 2.83 7.81
N ALA A 37 5.18 4.03 8.39
CA ALA A 37 4.17 5.04 8.14
C ALA A 37 4.25 5.52 6.69
N LEU A 38 3.10 5.54 6.02
CA LEU A 38 2.93 6.17 4.73
C LEU A 38 2.50 7.63 4.97
N ASP A 39 3.04 8.56 4.20
CA ASP A 39 2.51 9.93 4.21
C ASP A 39 1.08 9.98 3.70
N ARG A 40 0.38 11.03 4.08
CA ARG A 40 -1.06 11.14 3.84
C ARG A 40 -1.41 11.20 2.36
N ASP A 41 -0.65 11.93 1.55
CA ASP A 41 -0.94 12.10 0.13
C ASP A 41 -0.82 10.77 -0.63
N ARG A 42 0.20 9.98 -0.30
CA ARG A 42 0.34 8.62 -0.85
C ARG A 42 -0.79 7.70 -0.39
N PHE A 43 -1.18 7.77 0.88
CA PHE A 43 -2.31 6.99 1.39
C PHE A 43 -3.62 7.35 0.68
N ASP A 44 -3.90 8.64 0.51
CA ASP A 44 -5.10 9.14 -0.15
C ASP A 44 -5.13 8.73 -1.64
N SER A 45 -3.97 8.74 -2.32
CA SER A 45 -3.83 8.23 -3.70
C SER A 45 -4.14 6.73 -3.82
N VAL A 46 -3.68 5.92 -2.88
CA VAL A 46 -3.96 4.46 -2.86
C VAL A 46 -5.44 4.20 -2.58
N THR A 47 -6.00 4.84 -1.56
CA THR A 47 -7.41 4.64 -1.19
C THR A 47 -8.35 5.16 -2.27
N GLY A 48 -8.06 6.30 -2.90
CA GLY A 48 -8.84 6.83 -4.03
C GLY A 48 -8.94 5.82 -5.17
N ARG A 49 -7.83 5.19 -5.55
CA ARG A 49 -7.81 4.17 -6.61
C ARG A 49 -8.52 2.87 -6.23
N LEU A 50 -8.45 2.47 -4.96
CA LEU A 50 -9.22 1.31 -4.48
C LEU A 50 -10.73 1.58 -4.59
N ARG A 51 -11.16 2.80 -4.22
CA ARG A 51 -12.56 3.23 -4.37
C ARG A 51 -13.00 3.23 -5.83
N GLU A 52 -12.20 3.83 -6.72
CA GLU A 52 -12.47 3.85 -8.17
C GLU A 52 -12.58 2.44 -8.76
N ARG A 53 -11.69 1.53 -8.37
CA ARG A 53 -11.62 0.17 -8.93
C ARG A 53 -12.72 -0.76 -8.41
N TYR A 54 -13.00 -0.70 -7.10
CA TYR A 54 -13.88 -1.66 -6.43
C TYR A 54 -15.24 -1.08 -6.02
N GLY A 55 -15.48 0.22 -6.24
CA GLY A 55 -16.71 0.89 -5.85
C GLY A 55 -16.89 1.01 -4.33
N TRP A 56 -15.79 1.01 -3.57
CA TRP A 56 -15.84 1.13 -2.11
C TRP A 56 -16.17 2.56 -1.69
N SER A 57 -16.98 2.71 -0.63
CA SER A 57 -17.42 3.98 -0.04
C SER A 57 -16.77 4.17 1.33
#